data_AF-A0A7C1GKN5-F1
#
_entry.id   AF-A0A7C1GKN5-F1
#
_cell.length_a   1.000
_cell.length_b   1.000
_cell.length_c   1.000
_cell.angle_alpha   90.00
_cell.angle_beta   90.00
_cell.angle_gamma   90.00
#
_symmetry.space_group_name_H-M   'P 1'
#
loop_
_entity.id
_entity.type
_entity.pdbx_description
1 polymer ?
#
loop_
_entity_poly.entity_id
_entity_poly.type
_entity_poly.pdbx_seq_one_letter_code
_entity_poly.pdbx_strand_id
1 'polypeptide(L)'
;MTRVAAYSQLLVKSGVERSYLLGRERLKNLAGCRSLEELASQLKDSPYANLIKDVQHPTAAVLQQLFKKEFVRLCKRIMDFSPKHAEAFIRSYLRYLEIENLKILIKMKNIGVPS
;
A
#
# COMPACT_ATOMS: atom_id res chain seq x y z
N MET A 1 -26.10 -3.39 18.47
CA MET A 1 -25.89 -2.93 17.08
C MET A 1 -26.20 -4.07 16.12
N THR A 2 -27.04 -3.86 15.10
CA THR A 2 -27.24 -4.82 14.02
C THR A 2 -25.95 -4.93 13.18
N ARG A 3 -25.67 -6.11 12.61
CA ARG A 3 -24.49 -6.29 11.72
C ARG A 3 -24.46 -5.24 10.61
N VAL A 4 -25.61 -4.90 10.02
CA VAL A 4 -25.72 -3.87 8.97
C VAL A 4 -25.21 -2.51 9.44
N ALA A 5 -25.58 -2.09 10.67
CA ALA A 5 -25.11 -0.82 11.23
C ALA A 5 -23.61 -0.84 11.56
N ALA A 6 -23.05 -1.98 11.96
CA ALA A 6 -21.64 -2.11 12.30
C ALA A 6 -20.71 -2.05 11.06
N TYR A 7 -21.18 -2.49 9.88
CA TYR A 7 -20.39 -2.55 8.65
C TYR A 7 -20.65 -1.41 7.66
N SER A 8 -21.70 -0.60 7.86
CA SER A 8 -22.07 0.47 6.93
C SER A 8 -20.94 1.49 6.73
N GLN A 9 -20.31 1.95 7.82
CA GLN A 9 -19.20 2.89 7.77
C GLN A 9 -17.98 2.29 7.05
N LEU A 10 -17.66 1.03 7.36
CA LEU A 10 -16.58 0.30 6.70
C LEU A 10 -16.80 0.20 5.19
N LEU A 11 -18.01 -0.12 4.74
CA LEU A 11 -18.34 -0.22 3.31
C LEU A 11 -18.19 1.12 2.59
N VAL A 12 -18.71 2.21 3.18
CA VAL A 12 -18.61 3.56 2.60
C VAL A 12 -17.15 3.99 2.51
N LYS A 13 -16.38 3.87 3.59
CA LYS A 13 -14.96 4.25 3.62
C LYS A 13 -14.13 3.41 2.65
N SER A 14 -14.34 2.10 2.62
CA SER A 14 -13.66 1.22 1.66
C SER A 14 -14.03 1.55 0.21
N GLY A 15 -15.28 1.95 -0.04
CA GLY A 15 -15.73 2.40 -1.36
C GLY A 15 -15.01 3.66 -1.83
N VAL A 16 -14.80 4.64 -0.95
CA VAL A 16 -14.00 5.84 -1.24
C VAL A 16 -12.57 5.45 -1.56
N GLU A 17 -11.93 4.63 -0.73
CA GLU A 17 -10.55 4.20 -0.96
C GLU A 17 -10.39 3.42 -2.27
N ARG A 18 -11.39 2.59 -2.63
CA ARG A 18 -11.43 1.88 -3.91
C ARG A 18 -11.48 2.83 -5.11
N SER A 19 -12.08 4.01 -4.98
CA SER A 19 -12.16 5.00 -6.06
C SER A 19 -10.79 5.59 -6.43
N TYR A 20 -9.80 5.52 -5.53
CA TYR A 20 -8.43 5.96 -5.81
C TYR A 20 -7.58 4.92 -6.54
N LEU A 21 -8.08 3.69 -6.71
CA LEU A 21 -7.36 2.66 -7.44
C LEU A 21 -7.22 3.04 -8.91
N LEU A 22 -6.06 2.70 -9.47
CA LEU A 22 -5.78 2.95 -10.88
C LEU A 22 -6.70 2.09 -11.76
N GLY A 23 -7.37 2.75 -12.70
CA GLY A 23 -8.15 2.06 -13.72
C GLY A 23 -7.28 1.21 -14.64
N ARG A 24 -7.91 0.26 -15.34
CA ARG A 24 -7.23 -0.70 -16.21
C ARG A 24 -6.34 -0.04 -17.27
N GLU A 25 -6.84 0.98 -17.95
CA GLU A 25 -6.06 1.69 -18.98
C GLU A 25 -4.85 2.41 -18.37
N ARG A 26 -4.99 2.96 -17.16
CA ARG A 26 -3.86 3.58 -16.46
C ARG A 26 -2.79 2.56 -16.11
N LEU A 27 -3.19 1.36 -15.66
CA LEU A 27 -2.24 0.28 -15.39
C LEU A 27 -1.49 -0.17 -16.66
N LYS A 28 -2.18 -0.26 -17.80
CA LYS A 28 -1.53 -0.57 -19.09
C LYS A 28 -0.50 0.49 -19.48
N ASN A 29 -0.86 1.78 -19.33
CA ASN A 29 0.05 2.88 -19.65
C ASN A 29 1.30 2.86 -18.76
N LEU A 30 1.14 2.59 -17.46
CA LEU A 30 2.26 2.46 -16.53
C LEU A 30 3.14 1.25 -16.84
N ALA A 31 2.56 0.14 -17.28
CA ALA A 31 3.31 -1.05 -17.70
C ALA A 31 4.14 -0.81 -18.98
N GLY A 32 3.78 0.18 -19.79
CA GLY A 32 4.51 0.57 -21.00
C GLY A 32 5.64 1.58 -20.79
N CYS A 33 5.83 2.08 -19.57
CA CYS A 33 6.89 3.05 -19.25
C CYS A 33 8.28 2.42 -19.47
N ARG A 34 9.21 3.21 -20.02
CA ARG A 34 10.59 2.78 -20.34
C ARG A 34 11.55 2.97 -19.17
N SER A 35 11.17 3.74 -18.16
CA SER A 35 11.96 3.97 -16.96
C SER A 35 11.11 4.22 -15.73
N LEU A 36 11.74 4.17 -14.55
CA LEU A 36 11.07 4.45 -13.27
C LEU A 36 10.77 5.94 -13.10
N GLU A 37 11.54 6.83 -13.73
CA GLU A 37 11.27 8.26 -13.79
C GLU A 37 10.02 8.55 -14.61
N GLU A 38 9.86 7.87 -15.75
CA GLU A 38 8.66 7.98 -16.57
C GLU A 38 7.43 7.46 -15.80
N LEU A 39 7.56 6.31 -15.13
CA LEU A 39 6.51 5.74 -14.29
C LEU A 39 6.13 6.71 -13.15
N ALA A 40 7.12 7.27 -12.45
CA ALA A 40 6.89 8.25 -11.39
C ALA A 40 6.22 9.52 -11.95
N SER A 41 6.66 10.00 -13.12
CA SER A 41 6.04 11.15 -13.79
C SER A 41 4.56 10.89 -14.10
N GLN A 42 4.24 9.75 -14.71
CA GLN A 42 2.85 9.38 -14.99
C GLN A 42 2.01 9.22 -13.72
N LEU A 43 2.58 8.84 -12.58
CA LEU A 43 1.82 8.75 -11.33
C LEU A 43 1.50 10.12 -10.71
N LYS A 44 2.15 11.22 -11.14
CA LYS A 44 1.88 12.57 -10.63
C LYS A 44 0.49 13.09 -11.01
N ASP A 45 -0.11 12.57 -12.08
CA ASP A 45 -1.49 12.92 -12.46
C ASP A 45 -2.51 11.92 -11.92
N SER A 46 -2.21 11.27 -10.80
CA SER A 46 -3.07 10.25 -10.17
C SER A 46 -3.28 10.56 -8.68
N PRO A 47 -4.20 9.84 -7.99
CA PRO A 47 -4.36 9.96 -6.54
C PRO A 47 -3.05 9.71 -5.74
N TYR A 48 -2.04 9.10 -6.35
CA TYR A 48 -0.73 8.85 -5.76
C TYR A 48 0.25 10.03 -5.87
N ALA A 49 -0.11 11.15 -6.50
CA ALA A 49 0.76 12.30 -6.70
C ALA A 49 1.47 12.75 -5.41
N ASN A 50 0.68 12.91 -4.34
CA ASN A 50 1.18 13.33 -3.04
C ASN A 50 2.11 12.30 -2.39
N LEU A 51 1.95 11.02 -2.72
CA LEU A 51 2.79 9.96 -2.18
C LEU A 51 4.18 9.99 -2.81
N ILE A 52 4.26 10.28 -4.12
CA ILE A 52 5.51 10.23 -4.89
C ILE A 52 6.19 11.58 -5.10
N LYS A 53 5.58 12.69 -4.66
CA LYS A 53 6.07 14.06 -4.91
C LYS A 53 7.53 14.28 -4.48
N ASP A 54 7.95 13.63 -3.38
CA ASP A 54 9.26 13.81 -2.76
C ASP A 54 10.32 12.82 -3.29
N VAL A 55 9.95 11.95 -4.25
CA VAL A 55 10.87 10.96 -4.84
C VAL A 55 11.63 11.60 -5.99
N GLN A 56 12.88 12.01 -5.74
CA GLN A 56 13.76 12.59 -6.77
C GLN A 56 14.43 11.53 -7.65
N HIS A 57 14.87 10.42 -7.06
CA HIS A 57 15.57 9.33 -7.75
C HIS A 57 14.82 8.01 -7.52
N PRO A 58 13.82 7.69 -8.34
CA PRO A 58 12.98 6.52 -8.13
C PRO A 58 13.77 5.23 -8.39
N THR A 59 13.94 4.42 -7.36
CA THR A 59 14.38 3.03 -7.50
C THR A 59 13.22 2.09 -7.23
N ALA A 60 13.29 0.87 -7.74
CA ALA A 60 12.26 -0.15 -7.49
C ALA A 60 12.07 -0.39 -5.98
N ALA A 61 13.16 -0.44 -5.21
CA ALA A 61 13.13 -0.60 -3.76
C ALA A 61 12.44 0.58 -3.05
N VAL A 62 12.77 1.82 -3.44
CA VAL A 62 12.17 3.04 -2.85
C VAL A 62 10.67 3.07 -3.13
N LEU A 63 10.26 2.87 -4.39
CA LEU A 63 8.85 2.88 -4.78
C LEU A 63 8.08 1.74 -4.10
N GLN A 64 8.63 0.52 -4.08
CA GLN A 64 8.00 -0.61 -3.41
C GLN A 64 7.82 -0.36 -1.91
N GLN A 65 8.84 0.17 -1.23
CA GLN A 65 8.74 0.51 0.18
C GLN A 65 7.68 1.60 0.43
N LEU A 66 7.64 2.62 -0.43
CA LEU A 66 6.68 3.71 -0.36
C LEU A 66 5.24 3.22 -0.51
N PHE A 67 4.94 2.40 -1.53
CA PHE A 67 3.61 1.83 -1.73
C PHE A 67 3.22 0.82 -0.64
N LYS A 68 4.16 0.02 -0.13
CA LYS A 68 3.91 -0.86 1.02
C LYS A 68 3.53 -0.06 2.27
N LYS A 69 4.24 1.04 2.56
CA LYS A 69 3.91 1.94 3.68
C LYS A 69 2.53 2.55 3.52
N GLU A 70 2.19 3.01 2.31
CA GLU A 70 0.86 3.55 2.02
C GLU A 70 -0.24 2.49 2.20
N PHE A 71 -0.01 1.26 1.71
CA PHE A 71 -0.95 0.16 1.90
C PHE A 71 -1.18 -0.15 3.39
N VAL A 72 -0.13 -0.19 4.21
CA VAL A 72 -0.26 -0.38 5.66
C VAL A 72 -1.04 0.78 6.30
N ARG A 73 -0.78 2.03 5.89
CA ARG A 73 -1.51 3.22 6.35
C ARG A 73 -3.00 3.12 6.02
N LEU A 74 -3.33 2.71 4.80
CA LEU A 74 -4.70 2.48 4.33
C LEU A 74 -5.39 1.40 5.17
N CYS A 75 -4.75 0.24 5.35
CA CYS A 75 -5.31 -0.83 6.18
C CYS A 75 -5.56 -0.38 7.62
N LYS A 76 -4.65 0.41 8.22
CA LYS A 76 -4.87 1.01 9.56
C LYS A 76 -6.11 1.90 9.59
N ARG A 77 -6.24 2.80 8.61
CA ARG A 77 -7.43 3.67 8.50
C ARG A 77 -8.72 2.87 8.36
N ILE A 78 -8.72 1.79 7.59
CA ILE A 78 -9.88 0.89 7.43
C ILE A 78 -10.20 0.20 8.75
N MET A 79 -9.18 -0.25 9.48
CA MET A 79 -9.33 -0.88 10.81
C MET A 79 -9.99 0.06 11.83
N ASP A 80 -9.70 1.37 11.81
CA ASP A 80 -10.24 2.35 12.76
C ASP A 80 -11.78 2.44 12.75
N PHE A 81 -12.41 2.08 11.62
CA PHE A 81 -13.88 2.06 11.46
C PHE A 81 -14.44 0.65 11.28
N SER A 82 -13.61 -0.38 11.50
CA SER A 82 -13.99 -1.78 11.32
C SER A 82 -14.54 -2.38 12.62
N PRO A 83 -15.54 -3.27 12.54
CA PRO A 83 -15.87 -4.16 13.66
C PRO A 83 -14.67 -5.02 14.07
N LYS A 84 -14.57 -5.38 15.36
CA LYS A 84 -13.44 -6.15 15.93
C LYS A 84 -13.02 -7.38 15.10
N HIS A 85 -13.97 -8.12 14.52
CA HIS A 85 -13.66 -9.28 13.69
C HIS A 85 -12.97 -8.92 12.36
N ALA A 86 -13.42 -7.86 11.69
CA ALA A 86 -12.80 -7.38 10.46
C ALA A 86 -11.43 -6.76 10.74
N GLU A 87 -11.30 -6.03 11.84
CA GLU A 87 -10.01 -5.52 12.34
C GLU A 87 -9.01 -6.67 12.59
N ALA A 88 -9.43 -7.69 13.33
CA ALA A 88 -8.59 -8.86 13.62
C ALA A 88 -8.16 -9.58 12.34
N PHE A 89 -9.06 -9.70 11.37
CA PHE A 89 -8.74 -10.26 10.05
C PHE A 89 -7.68 -9.44 9.31
N ILE A 90 -7.88 -8.11 9.18
CA ILE A 90 -6.92 -7.23 8.49
C ILE A 90 -5.55 -7.25 9.19
N ARG A 91 -5.54 -7.22 10.52
CA ARG A 91 -4.31 -7.33 11.33
C ARG A 91 -3.59 -8.65 11.07
N SER A 92 -4.32 -9.77 11.02
CA SER A 92 -3.74 -11.08 10.70
C SER A 92 -3.21 -11.12 9.27
N TYR A 93 -3.93 -10.53 8.32
CA TYR A 93 -3.50 -10.44 6.93
C TYR A 93 -2.17 -9.70 6.82
N LEU A 94 -2.02 -8.53 7.46
CA LEU A 94 -0.77 -7.75 7.39
C LEU A 94 0.48 -8.45 7.95
N ARG A 95 0.35 -9.54 8.73
CA ARG A 95 1.50 -10.31 9.24
C ARG A 95 2.39 -10.87 8.13
N TYR A 96 1.89 -11.07 6.91
CA TYR A 96 2.76 -11.53 5.81
C TYR A 96 3.91 -10.56 5.54
N LEU A 97 3.68 -9.24 5.70
CA LEU A 97 4.71 -8.21 5.52
C LEU A 97 5.79 -8.30 6.61
N GLU A 98 5.39 -8.65 7.83
CA GLU A 98 6.33 -8.89 8.94
C GLU A 98 7.22 -10.09 8.64
N ILE A 99 6.64 -11.17 8.10
CA ILE A 99 7.39 -12.36 7.68
C ILE A 99 8.38 -12.01 6.55
N GLU A 100 7.98 -11.20 5.57
CA GLU A 100 8.89 -10.72 4.52
C GLU A 100 10.06 -9.92 5.11
N ASN A 101 9.77 -8.99 6.02
CA ASN A 101 10.79 -8.17 6.68
C ASN A 101 11.77 -9.04 7.50
N LEU A 102 11.26 -10.02 8.24
CA LEU A 102 12.10 -10.95 9.01
C LEU A 102 13.03 -11.77 8.09
N LYS A 103 12.53 -12.25 6.95
CA LYS A 103 13.36 -12.96 5.95
C LYS A 103 14.49 -12.07 5.43
N ILE A 104 14.23 -10.78 5.21
CA ILE A 104 15.24 -9.81 4.77
C ILE A 104 16.29 -9.61 5.86
N LEU A 105 15.87 -9.36 7.10
CA LEU A 105 16.77 -9.16 8.24
C LEU A 105 17.68 -10.36 8.50
N ILE A 106 17.14 -11.58 8.42
CA ILE A 106 17.94 -12.81 8.59
C ILE A 106 19.00 -12.91 7.49
N LYS A 107 18.64 -12.63 6.23
CA LYS A 107 19.60 -12.63 5.12
C LYS A 107 20.69 -11.59 5.32
N MET A 108 20.33 -10.36 5.69
CA MET A 108 21.28 -9.27 5.95
C MET A 108 22.27 -9.63 7.06
N LYS A 109 21.76 -10.20 8.17
CA LYS A 109 22.60 -10.67 9.28
C LYS A 109 23.58 -11.76 8.84
N ASN A 110 23.15 -12.70 8.01
CA ASN A 110 24.00 -13.79 7.53
C ASN A 110 25.16 -13.32 6.62
N ILE A 111 24.99 -12.20 5.90
CA ILE A 111 26.04 -11.64 5.03
C ILE A 111 26.87 -10.55 5.72
N GLY A 112 26.72 -10.35 7.03
CA GLY A 112 27.50 -9.39 7.81
C GLY A 112 27.17 -7.92 7.55
N VAL A 113 26.00 -7.62 6.95
CA VAL A 113 25.56 -6.23 6.78
C VAL A 113 25.09 -5.71 8.15
N PRO A 114 25.55 -4.52 8.59
CA PRO A 114 25.10 -3.92 9.84
C PRO A 114 23.57 -3.76 9.84
N SER A 115 22.94 -4.09 10.97
CA SER A 115 21.49 -3.94 11.16
C SER A 115 21.14 -2.55 11.68
#